data_AF-A0A193SHC5-F1
#
_entry.id   AF-A0A193SHC5-F1
#
_cell.length_a   1.000
_cell.length_b   1.000
_cell.length_c   1.000
_cell.angle_alpha   90.00
_cell.angle_beta   90.00
_cell.angle_gamma   90.00
#
_symmetry.space_group_name_H-M   'P 1'
#
loop_
_entity.id
_entity.type
_entity.pdbx_description
1 polymer ?
#
loop_
_entity_poly.entity_id
_entity_poly.type
_entity_poly.pdbx_seq_one_letter_code
_entity_poly.pdbx_strand_id
1 'polypeptide(L)' 'MKKAIAQETLAALVETGAAREFRVLREGEAWRLELRLGAKWLPVRSRREPVRYWRSLTAVGRFCAGVGSKMLTVEL' A
#
# COMPACT_ATOMS: atom_id res chain seq x y z
N MET A 1 -13.46 4.43 -12.57
CA MET A 1 -12.34 3.53 -12.18
C MET A 1 -11.59 4.15 -11.00
N LYS A 2 -11.48 3.47 -9.85
CA LYS A 2 -10.64 3.95 -8.74
C LYS A 2 -9.18 3.94 -9.21
N LYS A 3 -8.46 5.06 -9.11
CA LYS A 3 -7.02 5.11 -9.42
C LYS A 3 -6.28 4.23 -8.41
N ALA A 4 -5.45 3.31 -8.87
CA ALA A 4 -4.67 2.39 -8.05
C ALA A 4 -3.22 2.35 -8.51
N ILE A 5 -2.29 2.18 -7.58
CA ILE A 5 -0.85 2.19 -7.83
C ILE A 5 -0.35 0.75 -8.00
N ALA A 6 0.35 0.50 -9.11
CA ALA A 6 0.96 -0.80 -9.35
C ALA A 6 2.05 -1.07 -8.30
N GLN A 7 2.06 -2.27 -7.72
CA GLN A 7 3.04 -2.63 -6.70
C GLN A 7 4.49 -2.46 -7.17
N GLU A 8 4.76 -2.69 -8.46
CA GLU A 8 6.09 -2.53 -9.07
C GLU A 8 6.57 -1.08 -9.12
N THR A 9 5.64 -0.11 -9.05
CA THR A 9 5.97 1.33 -9.05
C THR A 9 6.27 1.85 -7.64
N LEU A 10 5.96 1.07 -6.59
CA LEU A 10 6.09 1.55 -5.21
C LEU A 10 7.51 1.89 -4.82
N ALA A 11 8.48 1.05 -5.19
CA ALA A 11 9.88 1.28 -4.85
C ALA A 11 10.36 2.64 -5.40
N ALA A 12 10.06 2.94 -6.66
CA ALA A 12 10.41 4.22 -7.29
C ALA A 12 9.71 5.41 -6.60
N LEU A 13 8.46 5.26 -6.17
CA LEU A 13 7.75 6.33 -5.46
C LEU A 13 8.32 6.58 -4.06
N VAL A 14 8.76 5.53 -3.36
CA VAL A 14 9.43 5.66 -2.06
C VAL A 14 10.80 6.29 -2.24
N GLU A 15 11.58 5.84 -3.23
CA GLU A 15 12.93 6.33 -3.52
C GLU A 15 12.93 7.82 -3.89
N THR A 16 12.00 8.25 -4.75
CA THR A 16 11.81 9.66 -5.13
C THR A 16 11.18 10.51 -4.02
N GLY A 17 10.75 9.89 -2.92
CA GLY A 17 10.07 10.56 -1.83
C GLY A 17 8.65 11.05 -2.17
N ALA A 18 8.06 10.60 -3.28
CA ALA A 18 6.68 10.88 -3.66
C ALA A 18 5.66 10.13 -2.79
N ALA A 19 6.03 8.94 -2.30
CA ALA A 19 5.23 8.14 -1.36
C ALA A 19 5.92 8.07 0.01
N ARG A 20 5.41 8.85 0.97
CA ARG A 20 5.96 8.91 2.34
C ARG A 20 5.02 8.35 3.39
N GLU A 21 3.72 8.37 3.10
CA GLU A 21 2.67 7.97 4.02
C GLU A 21 1.96 6.75 3.46
N PHE A 22 1.87 5.73 4.30
CA PHE A 22 1.17 4.49 4.00
C PHE A 22 0.17 4.20 5.10
N ARG A 23 -0.97 3.63 4.72
CA ARG A 23 -1.95 3.11 5.66
C ARG A 23 -2.40 1.71 5.28
N VAL A 24 -2.63 0.90 6.28
CA VAL A 24 -3.26 -0.41 6.13
C VAL A 24 -4.69 -0.29 6.63
N LEU A 25 -5.63 -0.75 5.81
CA LEU A 25 -7.05 -0.79 6.15
C LEU A 25 -7.47 -2.26 6.28
N ARG A 26 -8.24 -2.57 7.32
CA ARG A 26 -8.94 -3.86 7.42
C ARG A 26 -10.18 -3.85 6.52
N GLU A 27 -10.38 -4.94 5.78
CA GLU A 27 -11.54 -5.16 4.94
C GLU A 27 -12.01 -6.61 5.11
N GLY A 28 -12.98 -6.82 6.01
CA GLY A 28 -13.37 -8.15 6.48
C GLY A 28 -12.21 -8.87 7.15
N GLU A 29 -11.87 -10.06 6.64
CA GLU A 29 -10.75 -10.89 7.10
C GLU A 29 -9.44 -10.61 6.34
N ALA A 30 -9.41 -9.58 5.51
CA ALA A 30 -8.26 -9.21 4.72
C ALA A 30 -7.75 -7.79 5.06
N TRP A 31 -6.55 -7.50 4.58
CA TRP A 31 -5.88 -6.22 4.72
C TRP A 31 -5.56 -5.67 3.35
N ARG A 32 -5.71 -4.37 3.16
CA ARG A 32 -5.22 -3.68 1.97
C ARG A 32 -4.31 -2.53 2.34
N LEU A 33 -3.37 -2.25 1.44
CA LEU A 33 -2.41 -1.16 1.58
C LEU A 33 -2.84 0.00 0.68
N GLU A 34 -2.84 1.20 1.24
CA GLU A 34 -2.95 2.44 0.49
C GLU A 34 -1.72 3.31 0.75
N LEU A 35 -1.35 4.11 -0.25
CA LEU A 35 -0.36 5.17 -0.10
C LEU A 35 -0.96 6.52 -0.40
N ARG A 36 -0.38 7.56 0.19
CA ARG A 36 -0.77 8.93 -0.08
C ARG A 36 0.01 9.48 -1.26
N LEU A 37 -0.70 9.96 -2.29
CA LEU A 37 -0.15 10.82 -3.34
C LEU A 37 -0.91 12.15 -3.34
N GLY A 38 -0.21 13.22 -2.94
CA GLY A 38 -0.82 14.52 -2.71
C GLY A 38 -1.89 14.45 -1.61
N ALA A 39 -3.13 14.80 -1.96
CA ALA A 39 -4.27 14.76 -1.04
C ALA A 39 -5.08 13.44 -1.06
N LYS A 40 -4.67 12.45 -1.87
CA LYS A 40 -5.46 11.24 -2.10
C LYS A 40 -4.75 10.00 -1.58
N TRP A 41 -5.52 9.14 -0.91
CA TRP A 41 -5.14 7.77 -0.65
C TRP A 41 -5.49 6.90 -1.85
N LEU A 42 -4.52 6.17 -2.35
CA LEU A 42 -4.67 5.28 -3.49
C LEU A 42 -4.31 3.86 -3.10
N PRO A 43 -5.16 2.87 -3.41
CA PRO A 43 -4.86 1.48 -3.12
C PRO A 43 -3.72 0.96 -3.97
N VAL A 44 -2.96 0.05 -3.39
CA VAL A 44 -1.97 -0.76 -4.12
C VAL A 44 -2.70 -1.88 -4.85
N ARG A 45 -2.36 -2.06 -6.13
CA ARG A 45 -2.83 -3.17 -6.97
C ARG A 45 -1.70 -4.11 -7.32
N SER A 46 -2.05 -5.35 -7.67
CA SER A 46 -1.11 -6.30 -8.27
C SER A 46 -1.32 -6.33 -9.79
N ARG A 47 -0.61 -7.23 -10.48
CA ARG A 47 -0.85 -7.50 -11.90
C ARG A 47 -2.18 -8.22 -12.17
N ARG A 48 -2.66 -9.01 -11.20
CA ARG A 48 -3.86 -9.85 -11.34
C ARG A 48 -5.10 -9.25 -10.69
N GLU A 49 -4.91 -8.39 -9.69
CA GLU A 49 -5.99 -7.87 -8.87
C GLU A 49 -6.00 -6.34 -8.87
N PRO A 50 -7.18 -5.70 -9.00
CA PRO A 50 -7.31 -4.24 -9.04
C PRO A 50 -7.02 -3.57 -7.69
N VAL A 51 -7.09 -4.34 -6.59
CA VAL A 51 -6.63 -4.00 -5.25
C VAL A 51 -5.96 -5.25 -4.72
N ARG A 52 -4.76 -5.12 -4.18
CA ARG A 52 -4.05 -6.24 -3.57
C ARG A 52 -4.53 -6.40 -2.14
N TYR A 53 -4.90 -7.63 -1.79
CA TYR A 53 -5.26 -8.00 -0.43
C TYR A 53 -4.21 -8.93 0.18
N TRP A 54 -4.04 -8.82 1.50
CA TRP A 54 -3.19 -9.67 2.31
C TRP A 54 -4.03 -10.33 3.39
N ARG A 55 -3.69 -11.58 3.72
CA ARG A 55 -4.38 -12.35 4.77
C ARG A 55 -4.01 -11.96 6.19
N SER A 56 -2.90 -11.22 6.37
CA SER A 56 -2.46 -10.80 7.69
C SER A 56 -1.71 -9.48 7.64
N LEU A 57 -1.82 -8.71 8.73
CA LEU A 57 -1.09 -7.46 8.91
C LEU A 57 0.44 -7.68 8.85
N THR A 58 0.92 -8.81 9.37
CA THR A 58 2.34 -9.20 9.28
C THR A 58 2.83 -9.31 7.84
N ALA A 59 2.00 -9.85 6.94
CA ALA A 59 2.36 -9.95 5.52
C ALA A 59 2.42 -8.57 4.85
N VAL A 60 1.55 -7.64 5.25
CA VAL A 60 1.62 -6.24 4.80
C VAL A 60 2.90 -5.58 5.33
N GLY A 61 3.22 -5.73 6.61
CA GLY A 61 4.44 -5.16 7.21
C GLY A 61 5.72 -5.63 6.52
N ARG A 62 5.84 -6.93 6.23
CA ARG A 62 6.97 -7.47 5.47
C ARG A 62 7.05 -6.90 4.06
N PHE A 63 5.91 -6.74 3.39
CA PHE A 63 5.86 -6.11 2.07
C PHE A 63 6.31 -4.63 2.13
N CYS A 64 5.81 -3.87 3.10
CA CYS A 64 6.19 -2.47 3.34
C CYS A 64 7.69 -2.31 3.64
N ALA A 65 8.26 -3.20 4.46
CA ALA A 65 9.69 -3.21 4.74
C ALA A 65 10.52 -3.47 3.46
N GLY A 66 10.08 -4.40 2.60
CA GLY A 66 10.75 -4.70 1.34
C GLY A 66 10.71 -3.55 0.32
N VAL A 67 9.70 -2.68 0.35
CA VAL A 67 9.63 -1.49 -0.52
C VAL A 67 10.30 -0.24 0.07
N GLY A 68 10.84 -0.34 1.29
CA GLY A 68 11.51 0.78 1.97
C GLY A 68 10.57 1.79 2.65
N SER A 69 9.32 1.42 2.92
CA SER A 69 8.39 2.30 3.63
C SER A 69 8.84 2.50 5.09
N LYS A 70 8.88 3.78 5.51
CA LYS A 70 9.33 4.19 6.85
C LYS A 70 8.19 4.47 7.83
N MET A 71 6.97 4.68 7.33
CA MET A 71 5.81 5.03 8.15
C MET A 71 4.57 4.29 7.68
N LEU A 72 3.97 3.52 8.59
CA LEU A 72 2.81 2.69 8.35
C LEU A 72 1.78 2.91 9.45
N THR A 73 0.64 3.49 9.10
CA THR A 73 -0.52 3.60 10.00
C THR A 73 -1.44 2.42 9.80
N VAL A 74 -2.00 1.87 10.88
CA VAL A 74 -2.98 0.78 10.81
C VAL A 74 -4.34 1.33 11.22
N GLU A 75 -5.34 1.18 10.35
CA GLU A 75 -6.74 1.52 10.63
C GLU A 75 -7.55 0.22 10.68
N LEU A 76 -8.28 0.01 11.79
CA LEU A 76 -9.03 -1.21 12.11
C LEU A 76 -10.52 -1.08 11.76
#